data_AF-A0A349R0M1-F1
#
_entry.id   AF-A0A349R0M1-F1
#
_cell.length_a   1.000
_cell.length_b   1.000
_cell.length_c   1.000
_cell.angle_alpha   90.00
_cell.angle_beta   90.00
_cell.angle_gamma   90.00
#
_symmetry.space_group_name_H-M   'P 1'
#
loop_
_entity.id
_entity.type
_entity.pdbx_description
1 polymer ?
#
loop_
_entity_poly.entity_id
_entity_poly.type
_entity_poly.pdbx_seq_one_letter_code
_entity_poly.pdbx_strand_id
1 'polypeptide(L)'
;LISNKISNQDHFDMMQMVSQQTEGRFNIVPIAHSKAWIQEHLWVYQEFFQKVMIPEKSIFISDVSSIIHWHKEPSNYDTDEGIYYRLCSELLENYKILRSQEELKSNEGIGLILSGFFYRACVIFLYVTLRYRPNQINIRILWKLCQYVDPKVKNLDYLIQKLPFDFFEFLNPSKNLFRNFYNLQEEHLSILDELAQGFLDFVDKQFDY
;
A
#
# COMPACT_ATOMS: atom_id res chain seq x y z
N LEU A 1 -6.95 -0.12 -14.65
CA LEU A 1 -6.52 -0.53 -16.00
C LEU A 1 -6.60 -2.05 -16.11
N ILE A 2 -6.98 -2.58 -17.26
CA ILE A 2 -6.85 -4.02 -17.54
C ILE A 2 -5.68 -4.19 -18.52
N SER A 3 -4.58 -4.77 -18.07
CA SER A 3 -3.38 -5.00 -18.90
C SER A 3 -2.54 -6.13 -18.34
N ASN A 4 -1.85 -6.85 -19.23
CA ASN A 4 -0.92 -7.94 -18.91
C ASN A 4 0.56 -7.51 -18.94
N LYS A 5 0.86 -6.22 -19.19
CA LYS A 5 2.24 -5.74 -19.42
C LYS A 5 2.62 -4.47 -18.65
N ILE A 6 1.82 -4.05 -17.68
CA ILE A 6 2.13 -2.84 -16.88
C ILE A 6 3.02 -3.24 -15.70
N SER A 7 4.26 -2.77 -15.72
CA SER A 7 5.22 -2.89 -14.64
C SER A 7 5.07 -1.75 -13.61
N ASN A 8 5.77 -1.86 -12.48
CA ASN A 8 5.86 -0.78 -11.50
C ASN A 8 6.46 0.51 -12.08
N GLN A 9 7.38 0.39 -13.04
CA GLN A 9 7.94 1.56 -13.72
C GLN A 9 6.88 2.24 -14.58
N ASP A 10 6.10 1.46 -15.34
CA ASP A 10 5.01 1.99 -16.17
C ASP A 10 3.97 2.73 -15.33
N HIS A 11 3.62 2.18 -14.15
CA HIS A 11 2.73 2.86 -13.21
C HIS A 11 3.29 4.22 -12.77
N PHE A 12 4.58 4.27 -12.43
CA PHE A 12 5.22 5.50 -11.99
C PHE A 12 5.32 6.54 -13.11
N ASP A 13 5.69 6.11 -14.30
CA ASP A 13 5.78 6.96 -15.49
C ASP A 13 4.42 7.57 -15.84
N MET A 14 3.32 6.79 -15.73
CA MET A 14 1.97 7.32 -15.89
C MET A 14 1.63 8.40 -14.86
N MET A 15 1.98 8.20 -13.58
CA MET A 15 1.75 9.20 -12.54
C MET A 15 2.52 10.49 -12.82
N GLN A 16 3.79 10.40 -13.21
CA GLN A 16 4.61 11.55 -13.56
C GLN A 16 4.09 12.28 -14.79
N MET A 17 3.75 11.54 -15.86
CA MET A 17 3.24 12.10 -17.10
C MET A 17 1.95 12.88 -16.87
N VAL A 18 0.98 12.33 -16.15
CA VAL A 18 -0.29 13.02 -15.87
C VAL A 18 -0.05 14.26 -15.00
N SER A 19 0.79 14.15 -13.97
CA SER A 19 1.12 15.30 -13.13
C SER A 19 1.76 16.42 -13.94
N GLN A 20 2.72 16.11 -14.83
CA GLN A 20 3.37 17.07 -15.71
C GLN A 20 2.40 17.73 -16.70
N GLN A 21 1.60 16.92 -17.42
CA GLN A 21 0.65 17.43 -18.41
C GLN A 21 -0.47 18.28 -17.81
N THR A 22 -0.74 18.09 -16.52
CA THR A 22 -1.80 18.82 -15.83
C THR A 22 -1.29 19.93 -14.91
N GLU A 23 0.03 20.18 -14.90
CA GLU A 23 0.69 21.12 -14.00
C GLU A 23 0.37 20.83 -12.52
N GLY A 24 0.30 19.55 -12.16
CA GLY A 24 -0.01 19.06 -10.82
C GLY A 24 -1.48 19.16 -10.41
N ARG A 25 -2.38 19.65 -11.28
CA ARG A 25 -3.81 19.79 -10.97
C ARG A 25 -4.51 18.45 -10.79
N PHE A 26 -4.07 17.42 -11.51
CA PHE A 26 -4.60 16.06 -11.37
C PHE A 26 -3.49 15.10 -10.97
N ASN A 27 -3.82 14.22 -10.02
CA ASN A 27 -3.00 13.09 -9.65
C ASN A 27 -3.80 11.82 -9.89
N ILE A 28 -3.15 10.84 -10.51
CA ILE A 28 -3.72 9.51 -10.69
C ILE A 28 -2.96 8.51 -9.82
N VAL A 29 -3.63 7.42 -9.47
CA VAL A 29 -3.01 6.27 -8.82
C VAL A 29 -3.39 5.04 -9.62
N PRO A 30 -2.55 4.62 -10.58
CA PRO A 30 -2.92 3.55 -11.50
C PRO A 30 -2.85 2.19 -10.80
N ILE A 31 -3.93 1.41 -10.93
CA ILE A 31 -3.95 -0.03 -10.66
C ILE A 31 -4.16 -0.78 -11.97
N ALA A 32 -3.46 -1.90 -12.15
CA ALA A 32 -3.51 -2.67 -13.38
C ALA A 32 -3.53 -4.17 -13.09
N HIS A 33 -4.44 -4.88 -13.75
CA HIS A 33 -4.51 -6.34 -13.70
C HIS A 33 -4.75 -6.92 -15.07
N SER A 34 -4.25 -8.13 -15.32
CA SER A 34 -4.65 -8.87 -16.50
C SER A 34 -6.11 -9.33 -16.34
N LYS A 35 -6.76 -9.61 -17.47
CA LYS A 35 -8.11 -10.21 -17.47
C LYS A 35 -8.14 -11.54 -16.73
N ALA A 36 -7.15 -12.40 -16.98
CA ALA A 36 -7.00 -13.69 -16.31
C ALA A 36 -6.91 -13.53 -14.79
N TRP A 37 -6.10 -12.58 -14.33
CA TRP A 37 -5.96 -12.32 -12.90
C TRP A 37 -7.29 -11.88 -12.27
N ILE A 38 -8.02 -10.97 -12.91
CA ILE A 38 -9.35 -10.55 -12.41
C ILE A 38 -10.28 -11.77 -12.32
N GLN A 39 -10.34 -12.59 -13.37
CA GLN A 39 -11.22 -13.77 -13.42
C GLN A 39 -10.86 -14.82 -12.34
N GLU A 40 -9.57 -15.05 -12.09
CA GLU A 40 -9.07 -15.95 -11.05
C GLU A 40 -9.37 -15.46 -9.63
N HIS A 41 -9.49 -14.14 -9.45
CA HIS A 41 -9.67 -13.52 -8.13
C HIS A 41 -11.08 -12.94 -7.92
N LEU A 42 -12.02 -13.17 -8.84
CA LEU A 42 -13.41 -12.71 -8.68
C LEU A 42 -14.01 -13.21 -7.36
N TRP A 43 -13.73 -14.46 -7.01
CA TRP A 43 -14.24 -15.06 -5.77
C TRP A 43 -13.92 -14.23 -4.51
N VAL A 44 -12.79 -13.52 -4.50
CA VAL A 44 -12.31 -12.74 -3.34
C VAL A 44 -12.58 -11.25 -3.48
N TYR A 45 -12.42 -10.68 -4.68
CA TYR A 45 -12.43 -9.22 -4.89
C TYR A 45 -13.61 -8.74 -5.76
N GLN A 46 -14.63 -9.57 -5.98
CA GLN A 46 -15.75 -9.21 -6.85
C GLN A 46 -16.48 -7.95 -6.41
N GLU A 47 -16.67 -7.72 -5.10
CA GLU A 47 -17.33 -6.51 -4.60
C GLU A 47 -16.62 -5.23 -5.08
N PHE A 48 -15.30 -5.22 -4.98
CA PHE A 48 -14.48 -4.13 -5.48
C PHE A 48 -14.62 -3.97 -7.00
N PHE A 49 -14.46 -5.05 -7.76
CA PHE A 49 -14.52 -4.99 -9.21
C PHE A 49 -15.89 -4.54 -9.72
N GLN A 50 -16.99 -5.03 -9.15
CA GLN A 50 -18.33 -4.58 -9.49
C GLN A 50 -18.53 -3.09 -9.22
N LYS A 51 -17.91 -2.55 -8.17
CA LYS A 51 -17.97 -1.11 -7.84
C LYS A 51 -17.20 -0.23 -8.82
N VAL A 52 -16.09 -0.71 -9.38
CA VAL A 52 -15.18 0.11 -10.21
C VAL A 52 -15.27 -0.17 -11.71
N MET A 53 -15.67 -1.38 -12.11
CA MET A 53 -15.74 -1.83 -13.51
C MET A 53 -17.16 -1.68 -14.07
N ILE A 54 -17.70 -0.46 -14.02
CA ILE A 54 -19.00 -0.12 -14.59
C ILE A 54 -18.83 0.74 -15.86
N PRO A 55 -19.76 0.63 -16.85
CA PRO A 55 -19.67 1.40 -18.09
C PRO A 55 -19.49 2.91 -17.87
N GLU A 56 -20.15 3.47 -16.86
CA GLU A 56 -20.15 4.90 -16.54
C GLU A 56 -18.80 5.42 -16.05
N LYS A 57 -17.93 4.54 -15.54
CA LYS A 57 -16.56 4.87 -15.12
C LYS A 57 -15.52 4.56 -16.21
N SER A 58 -15.95 4.05 -17.36
CA SER A 58 -15.06 3.71 -18.45
C SER A 58 -14.73 4.95 -19.28
N ILE A 59 -13.42 5.24 -19.41
CA ILE A 59 -12.92 6.36 -20.22
C ILE A 59 -12.36 5.85 -21.55
N PHE A 60 -11.73 4.67 -21.54
CA PHE A 60 -11.15 4.03 -22.73
C PHE A 60 -11.35 2.52 -22.69
N ILE A 61 -11.81 1.94 -23.80
CA ILE A 61 -11.97 0.50 -24.01
C ILE A 61 -11.29 0.15 -25.34
N SER A 62 -10.50 -0.92 -25.36
CA SER A 62 -10.05 -1.53 -26.63
C SER A 62 -11.06 -2.60 -27.05
N ASP A 63 -11.29 -2.73 -28.36
CA ASP A 63 -12.48 -3.27 -29.03
C ASP A 63 -12.92 -4.73 -28.75
N VAL A 64 -12.44 -5.38 -27.70
CA VAL A 64 -12.98 -6.67 -27.25
C VAL A 64 -13.06 -6.72 -25.73
N SER A 65 -14.20 -6.27 -25.20
CA SER A 65 -14.58 -6.53 -23.81
C SER A 65 -15.00 -8.00 -23.68
N SER A 66 -14.11 -8.81 -23.10
CA SER A 66 -14.48 -10.15 -22.65
C SER A 66 -15.42 -10.01 -21.45
N ILE A 67 -16.58 -10.67 -21.53
CA ILE A 67 -17.58 -10.68 -20.46
C ILE A 67 -16.94 -11.23 -19.19
N ILE A 68 -17.00 -10.47 -18.09
CA ILE A 68 -16.60 -10.96 -16.75
C ILE A 68 -17.76 -11.80 -16.21
N HIS A 69 -17.46 -13.03 -15.82
CA HIS A 69 -18.46 -13.94 -15.25
C HIS A 69 -18.54 -13.75 -13.74
N TRP A 70 -19.36 -12.80 -13.29
CA TRP A 70 -19.60 -12.55 -11.87
C TRP A 70 -20.25 -13.76 -11.18
N HIS A 71 -19.79 -14.07 -9.98
CA HIS A 71 -20.41 -15.04 -9.08
C HIS A 71 -21.76 -14.52 -8.58
N LYS A 72 -22.75 -15.41 -8.42
CA LYS A 72 -24.13 -15.05 -8.06
C LYS A 72 -24.31 -14.73 -6.58
N GLU A 73 -23.50 -15.32 -5.71
CA GLU A 73 -23.59 -15.12 -4.27
C GLU A 73 -22.48 -14.17 -3.82
N PRO A 74 -22.78 -13.19 -2.94
CA PRO A 74 -21.73 -12.47 -2.26
C PRO A 74 -20.86 -13.47 -1.53
N SER A 75 -19.55 -13.26 -1.60
CA SER A 75 -18.57 -14.10 -0.94
C SER A 75 -18.74 -13.93 0.58
N ASN A 76 -19.59 -14.76 1.20
CA ASN A 76 -19.67 -14.90 2.65
C ASN A 76 -18.36 -15.54 3.12
N TYR A 77 -17.35 -14.73 3.44
CA TYR A 77 -16.07 -15.25 3.90
C TYR A 77 -15.62 -14.68 5.22
N ASP A 78 -15.28 -15.64 6.07
CA ASP A 78 -14.24 -15.60 7.08
C ASP A 78 -12.93 -15.21 6.37
N THR A 79 -12.68 -13.92 6.25
CA THR A 79 -11.47 -13.41 5.63
C THR A 79 -10.32 -13.46 6.63
N ASP A 80 -9.13 -13.88 6.19
CA ASP A 80 -7.89 -13.87 6.99
C ASP A 80 -7.43 -12.45 7.42
N GLU A 81 -8.29 -11.43 7.36
CA GLU A 81 -8.03 -10.04 7.76
C GLU A 81 -7.47 -9.97 9.17
N GLY A 82 -8.04 -10.73 10.11
CA GLY A 82 -7.53 -10.81 11.48
C GLY A 82 -6.12 -11.39 11.56
N ILE A 83 -5.77 -12.35 10.68
CA ILE A 83 -4.41 -12.91 10.60
C ILE A 83 -3.45 -11.86 10.03
N TYR A 84 -3.82 -11.20 8.93
CA TYR A 84 -2.98 -10.17 8.32
C TYR A 84 -2.78 -8.96 9.21
N TYR A 85 -3.83 -8.54 9.93
CA TYR A 85 -3.78 -7.50 10.94
C TYR A 85 -2.80 -7.89 12.06
N ARG A 86 -2.98 -9.06 12.67
CA ARG A 86 -2.08 -9.56 13.71
C ARG A 86 -0.62 -9.56 13.27
N LEU A 87 -0.33 -10.10 12.08
CA LEU A 87 1.02 -10.13 11.53
C LEU A 87 1.60 -8.72 11.26
N CYS A 88 0.76 -7.72 11.04
CA CYS A 88 1.17 -6.33 10.89
C CYS A 88 1.49 -5.71 12.26
N SER A 89 0.62 -5.89 13.24
CA SER A 89 0.80 -5.37 14.60
C SER A 89 2.01 -6.00 15.29
N GLU A 90 2.19 -7.32 15.17
CA GLU A 90 3.36 -8.04 15.69
C GLU A 90 4.68 -7.51 15.12
N LEU A 91 4.73 -7.07 13.85
CA LEU A 91 5.94 -6.46 13.29
C LEU A 91 6.27 -5.12 13.94
N LEU A 92 5.26 -4.29 14.22
CA LEU A 92 5.47 -3.02 14.91
C LEU A 92 5.90 -3.24 16.37
N GLU A 93 5.31 -4.23 17.05
CA GLU A 93 5.73 -4.63 18.39
C GLU A 93 7.19 -5.11 18.42
N ASN A 94 7.57 -5.99 17.49
CA ASN A 94 8.95 -6.45 17.36
C ASN A 94 9.92 -5.30 17.10
N TYR A 95 9.53 -4.34 16.25
CA TYR A 95 10.31 -3.12 16.04
C TYR A 95 10.50 -2.31 17.33
N LYS A 96 9.43 -2.10 18.11
CA LYS A 96 9.50 -1.39 19.40
C LYS A 96 10.35 -2.12 20.43
N ILE A 97 10.25 -3.44 20.50
CA ILE A 97 11.08 -4.27 21.38
C ILE A 97 12.56 -4.06 21.04
N LEU A 98 12.92 -4.17 19.76
CA LEU A 98 14.29 -3.93 19.31
C LEU A 98 14.74 -2.50 19.67
N ARG A 99 13.93 -1.48 19.38
CA ARG A 99 14.23 -0.08 19.73
C ARG A 99 14.51 0.14 21.22
N SER A 100 13.89 -0.64 22.10
CA SER A 100 14.04 -0.50 23.55
C SER A 100 15.29 -1.17 24.14
N GLN A 101 16.05 -1.94 23.36
CA GLN A 101 17.24 -2.64 23.85
C GLN A 101 18.45 -1.70 23.91
N GLU A 102 18.87 -1.34 25.13
CA GLU A 102 20.04 -0.48 25.39
C GLU A 102 21.36 -1.02 24.80
N GLU A 103 21.46 -2.33 24.55
CA GLU A 103 22.66 -2.99 24.04
C GLU A 103 22.81 -2.98 22.51
N LEU A 104 21.78 -2.56 21.77
CA LEU A 104 21.88 -2.47 20.31
C LEU A 104 22.77 -1.30 19.92
N LYS A 105 24.05 -1.61 19.73
CA LYS A 105 25.05 -0.68 19.15
C LYS A 105 24.77 -0.36 17.67
N SER A 106 23.80 -1.03 17.06
CA SER A 106 23.56 -0.99 15.62
C SER A 106 22.07 -1.04 15.30
N ASN A 107 21.66 -0.19 14.36
CA ASN A 107 20.30 -0.13 13.83
C ASN A 107 20.06 -1.13 12.68
N GLU A 108 20.92 -2.14 12.52
CA GLU A 108 20.83 -3.15 11.45
C GLU A 108 19.49 -3.90 11.51
N GLY A 109 18.87 -4.05 10.34
CA GLY A 109 17.57 -4.72 10.21
C GLY A 109 16.35 -3.86 10.54
N ILE A 110 16.51 -2.70 11.21
CA ILE A 110 15.39 -1.78 11.50
C ILE A 110 14.69 -1.35 10.21
N GLY A 111 15.47 -0.96 9.19
CA GLY A 111 14.91 -0.58 7.89
C GLY A 111 14.09 -1.70 7.25
N LEU A 112 14.52 -2.95 7.38
CA LEU A 112 13.81 -4.11 6.83
C LEU A 112 12.48 -4.37 7.56
N ILE A 113 12.47 -4.26 8.89
CA ILE A 113 11.24 -4.43 9.68
C ILE A 113 10.24 -3.32 9.36
N LEU A 114 10.68 -2.07 9.32
CA LEU A 114 9.83 -0.93 8.94
C LEU A 114 9.30 -1.06 7.51
N SER A 115 10.14 -1.49 6.57
CA SER A 115 9.71 -1.81 5.20
C SER A 115 8.60 -2.86 5.22
N GLY A 116 8.81 -3.97 5.92
CA GLY A 116 7.82 -5.04 6.07
C GLY A 116 6.50 -4.56 6.69
N PHE A 117 6.58 -3.75 7.75
CA PHE A 117 5.44 -3.14 8.42
C PHE A 117 4.64 -2.26 7.44
N PHE A 118 5.25 -1.23 6.84
CA PHE A 118 4.50 -0.28 6.01
C PHE A 118 3.86 -0.94 4.78
N TYR A 119 4.55 -1.89 4.14
CA TYR A 119 3.96 -2.66 3.04
C TYR A 119 2.73 -3.44 3.49
N ARG A 120 2.81 -4.17 4.60
CA ARG A 120 1.69 -4.96 5.13
C ARG A 120 0.56 -4.07 5.60
N ALA A 121 0.87 -3.00 6.32
CA ALA A 121 -0.09 -2.03 6.81
C ALA A 121 -0.88 -1.39 5.65
N CYS A 122 -0.22 -0.94 4.58
CA CYS A 122 -0.92 -0.39 3.42
C CYS A 122 -1.82 -1.44 2.75
N VAL A 123 -1.34 -2.68 2.63
CA VAL A 123 -2.10 -3.77 2.01
C VAL A 123 -3.34 -4.11 2.83
N ILE A 124 -3.22 -4.27 4.15
CA ILE A 124 -4.37 -4.59 5.01
C ILE A 124 -5.35 -3.42 5.07
N PHE A 125 -4.86 -2.18 5.17
CA PHE A 125 -5.70 -0.98 5.11
C PHE A 125 -6.57 -0.97 3.84
N LEU A 126 -5.94 -1.13 2.66
CA LEU A 126 -6.68 -1.18 1.40
C LEU A 126 -7.64 -2.36 1.34
N TYR A 127 -7.23 -3.53 1.85
CA TYR A 127 -8.06 -4.72 1.80
C TYR A 127 -9.33 -4.57 2.63
N VAL A 128 -9.23 -4.09 3.87
CA VAL A 128 -10.40 -3.90 4.74
C VAL A 128 -11.30 -2.78 4.21
N THR A 129 -10.73 -1.66 3.75
CA THR A 129 -11.53 -0.52 3.30
C THR A 129 -12.15 -0.71 1.90
N LEU A 130 -11.50 -1.44 1.00
CA LEU A 130 -11.97 -1.62 -0.38
C LEU A 130 -12.47 -3.02 -0.72
N ARG A 131 -12.27 -4.02 0.16
CA ARG A 131 -12.39 -5.45 -0.17
C ARG A 131 -11.54 -5.82 -1.39
N TYR A 132 -10.36 -5.23 -1.47
CA TYR A 132 -9.43 -5.43 -2.58
C TYR A 132 -7.98 -5.29 -2.16
N ARG A 133 -7.18 -6.26 -2.57
CA ARG A 133 -5.73 -6.24 -2.41
C ARG A 133 -5.08 -5.98 -3.77
N PRO A 134 -4.32 -4.88 -3.92
CA PRO A 134 -3.55 -4.66 -5.13
C PRO A 134 -2.48 -5.74 -5.30
N ASN A 135 -2.10 -5.96 -6.56
CA ASN A 135 -0.91 -6.76 -6.90
C ASN A 135 0.35 -6.14 -6.28
N GLN A 136 1.49 -6.84 -6.40
CA GLN A 136 2.78 -6.34 -5.90
C GLN A 136 3.19 -5.03 -6.60
N ILE A 137 2.70 -3.92 -6.06
CA ILE A 137 2.99 -2.57 -6.53
C ILE A 137 3.97 -1.87 -5.60
N ASN A 138 4.66 -0.86 -6.12
CA ASN A 138 5.60 -0.06 -5.33
C ASN A 138 4.90 0.62 -4.13
N ILE A 139 5.59 0.72 -3.00
CA ILE A 139 5.08 1.33 -1.76
C ILE A 139 4.58 2.77 -1.94
N ARG A 140 5.19 3.55 -2.83
CA ARG A 140 4.73 4.91 -3.15
C ARG A 140 3.32 4.89 -3.76
N ILE A 141 3.05 3.89 -4.60
CA ILE A 141 1.72 3.71 -5.21
C ILE A 141 0.73 3.21 -4.14
N LEU A 142 1.13 2.24 -3.31
CA LEU A 142 0.31 1.77 -2.18
C LEU A 142 -0.09 2.93 -1.26
N TRP A 143 0.87 3.75 -0.83
CA TRP A 143 0.62 4.91 0.03
C TRP A 143 -0.36 5.89 -0.62
N LYS A 144 -0.17 6.18 -1.91
CA LYS A 144 -1.09 7.06 -2.65
C LYS A 144 -2.49 6.46 -2.79
N LEU A 145 -2.62 5.13 -2.91
CA LEU A 145 -3.93 4.46 -2.83
C LEU A 145 -4.53 4.63 -1.44
N CYS A 146 -3.78 4.44 -0.35
CA CYS A 146 -4.27 4.66 1.00
C CYS A 146 -4.80 6.10 1.17
N GLN A 147 -4.06 7.10 0.69
CA GLN A 147 -4.48 8.51 0.68
C GLN A 147 -5.70 8.80 -0.19
N TYR A 148 -5.91 8.04 -1.26
CA TYR A 148 -7.08 8.18 -2.11
C TYR A 148 -8.33 7.60 -1.43
N VAL A 149 -8.17 6.46 -0.75
CA VAL A 149 -9.25 5.76 -0.06
C VAL A 149 -9.67 6.49 1.21
N ASP A 150 -8.72 6.95 2.02
CA ASP A 150 -8.97 7.85 3.14
C ASP A 150 -8.01 9.06 3.06
N PRO A 151 -8.51 10.25 2.67
CA PRO A 151 -7.72 11.47 2.60
C PRO A 151 -7.05 11.86 3.92
N LYS A 152 -7.54 11.39 5.08
CA LYS A 152 -6.93 11.67 6.38
C LYS A 152 -5.54 11.04 6.53
N VAL A 153 -5.20 10.00 5.77
CA VAL A 153 -3.85 9.44 5.74
C VAL A 153 -2.81 10.51 5.34
N LYS A 154 -3.19 11.52 4.55
CA LYS A 154 -2.32 12.68 4.22
C LYS A 154 -1.88 13.48 5.44
N ASN A 155 -2.60 13.37 6.56
CA ASN A 155 -2.20 14.02 7.82
C ASN A 155 -0.89 13.44 8.37
N LEU A 156 -0.37 12.34 7.82
CA LEU A 156 0.94 11.79 8.19
C LEU A 156 2.08 12.32 7.28
N ASP A 157 1.77 13.00 6.17
CA ASP A 157 2.78 13.43 5.19
C ASP A 157 3.75 14.46 5.80
N TYR A 158 3.33 15.22 6.81
CA TYR A 158 4.22 16.17 7.49
C TYR A 158 5.36 15.46 8.25
N LEU A 159 5.15 14.23 8.74
CA LEU A 159 6.20 13.42 9.37
C LEU A 159 7.19 12.94 8.32
N ILE A 160 6.67 12.49 7.17
CA ILE A 160 7.51 12.08 6.02
C ILE A 160 8.40 13.25 5.57
N GLN A 161 7.87 14.48 5.54
CA GLN A 161 8.62 15.68 5.15
C GLN A 161 9.72 16.07 6.13
N LYS A 162 9.67 15.61 7.40
CA LYS A 162 10.73 15.87 8.39
C LYS A 162 11.95 14.96 8.22
N LEU A 163 11.83 13.87 7.45
CA LEU A 163 12.94 12.95 7.22
C LEU A 163 13.94 13.57 6.22
N PRO A 164 15.26 13.48 6.45
CA PRO A 164 16.26 14.04 5.53
C PRO A 164 16.53 13.16 4.31
N PHE A 165 15.69 12.15 4.07
CA PHE A 165 15.81 11.19 2.98
C PHE A 165 14.44 10.86 2.38
N ASP A 166 14.45 10.30 1.16
CA ASP A 166 13.22 9.82 0.53
C ASP A 166 12.71 8.58 1.26
N PHE A 167 11.64 8.77 2.04
CA PHE A 167 10.99 7.73 2.83
C PHE A 167 10.56 6.52 1.98
N PHE A 168 10.03 6.75 0.78
CA PHE A 168 9.55 5.64 -0.06
C PHE A 168 10.70 4.83 -0.65
N GLU A 169 11.83 5.48 -0.93
CA GLU A 169 13.07 4.77 -1.30
C GLU A 169 13.69 4.05 -0.10
N PHE A 170 13.62 4.63 1.10
CA PHE A 170 14.02 3.96 2.34
C PHE A 170 13.24 2.68 2.56
N LEU A 171 11.92 2.66 2.30
CA LEU A 171 11.10 1.47 2.49
C LEU A 171 11.33 0.34 1.46
N ASN A 172 12.23 0.51 0.49
CA ASN A 172 12.50 -0.55 -0.48
C ASN A 172 13.21 -1.74 0.20
N PRO A 173 12.58 -2.93 0.30
CA PRO A 173 13.14 -4.05 1.06
C PRO A 173 14.49 -4.52 0.51
N SER A 174 14.67 -4.45 -0.82
CA SER A 174 15.93 -4.87 -1.48
C SER A 174 17.12 -4.01 -1.06
N LYS A 175 16.87 -2.74 -0.73
CA LYS A 175 17.91 -1.80 -0.29
C LYS A 175 18.30 -2.02 1.17
N ASN A 176 17.37 -2.48 2.00
CA ASN A 176 17.60 -2.75 3.43
C ASN A 176 18.04 -4.19 3.73
N LEU A 177 18.05 -5.09 2.75
CA LEU A 177 18.31 -6.52 2.98
C LEU A 177 19.77 -6.81 3.38
N PHE A 178 20.73 -6.06 2.82
CA PHE A 178 22.16 -6.35 2.98
C PHE A 178 22.93 -5.28 3.76
N ARG A 179 22.39 -4.07 3.83
CA ARG A 179 22.93 -2.92 4.58
C ARG A 179 21.78 -2.00 4.96
N ASN A 180 21.87 -1.32 6.09
CA ASN A 180 21.01 -0.17 6.34
C ASN A 180 21.21 0.89 5.27
N PHE A 181 20.19 1.11 4.43
CA PHE A 181 20.28 2.05 3.30
C PHE A 181 20.53 3.49 3.77
N TYR A 182 20.06 3.84 4.97
CA TYR A 182 20.35 5.10 5.64
C TYR A 182 20.87 4.86 7.06
N ASN A 183 21.78 5.73 7.51
CA ASN A 183 22.18 5.80 8.91
C ASN A 183 21.07 6.49 9.72
N LEU A 184 20.28 5.72 10.46
CA LEU A 184 19.19 6.24 11.27
C LEU A 184 19.73 6.75 12.60
N GLN A 185 19.48 8.02 12.91
CA GLN A 185 19.73 8.63 14.21
C GLN A 185 18.44 8.60 15.03
N GLU A 186 18.55 8.85 16.33
CA GLU A 186 17.42 8.81 17.25
C GLU A 186 16.27 9.75 16.86
N GLU A 187 16.61 10.92 16.31
CA GLU A 187 15.62 11.86 15.77
C GLU A 187 14.84 11.30 14.57
N HIS A 188 15.50 10.54 13.69
CA HIS A 188 14.84 9.87 12.56
C HIS A 188 13.95 8.74 13.06
N LEU A 189 14.43 7.97 14.03
CA LEU A 189 13.69 6.86 14.62
C LEU A 189 12.45 7.35 15.35
N SER A 190 12.53 8.46 16.08
CA SER A 190 11.37 9.08 16.74
C SER A 190 10.27 9.48 15.75
N ILE A 191 10.64 10.03 14.58
CA ILE A 191 9.69 10.35 13.51
C ILE A 191 9.07 9.08 12.92
N LEU A 192 9.88 8.03 12.72
CA LEU A 192 9.42 6.75 12.20
C LEU A 192 8.50 6.02 13.20
N ASP A 193 8.76 6.14 14.50
CA ASP A 193 7.93 5.62 15.59
C ASP A 193 6.52 6.24 15.52
N GLU A 194 6.45 7.58 15.45
CA GLU A 194 5.19 8.32 15.34
C GLU A 194 4.45 8.00 14.04
N LEU A 195 5.17 7.93 12.92
CA LEU A 195 4.59 7.60 11.62
C LEU A 195 4.02 6.18 11.59
N ALA A 196 4.76 5.21 12.12
CA ALA A 196 4.35 3.82 12.13
C ALA A 196 3.15 3.59 13.04
N GLN A 197 3.17 4.16 14.26
CA GLN A 197 2.03 4.09 15.16
C GLN A 197 0.81 4.81 14.57
N GLY A 198 0.99 6.03 14.07
CA GLY A 198 -0.11 6.80 13.48
C GLY A 198 -0.77 6.09 12.29
N PHE A 199 0.01 5.35 11.49
CA PHE A 199 -0.55 4.54 10.41
C PHE A 199 -1.24 3.27 10.91
N LEU A 200 -0.72 2.61 11.95
CA LEU A 200 -1.41 1.49 12.58
C LEU A 200 -2.77 1.92 13.14
N ASP A 201 -2.86 3.08 13.79
CA ASP A 201 -4.13 3.63 14.28
C ASP A 201 -5.17 3.85 13.16
N PHE A 202 -4.74 4.10 11.92
CA PHE A 202 -5.65 4.14 10.76
C PHE A 202 -6.15 2.75 10.37
N VAL A 203 -5.28 1.74 10.46
CA VAL A 203 -5.63 0.33 10.22
C VAL A 203 -6.60 -0.15 11.29
N ASP A 204 -6.32 0.08 12.57
CA ASP A 204 -7.13 -0.35 13.71
C ASP A 204 -8.59 0.13 13.58
N LYS A 205 -8.77 1.41 13.22
CA LYS A 205 -10.09 2.02 13.02
C LYS A 205 -10.93 1.34 11.93
N GLN A 206 -10.32 0.59 11.02
CA GLN A 206 -11.09 -0.16 10.02
C GLN A 206 -11.75 -1.42 10.61
N PHE A 207 -11.32 -1.86 11.78
CA PHE A 207 -11.82 -3.05 12.49
C PHE A 207 -12.78 -2.73 13.64
N ASP A 208 -13.02 -1.45 13.96
CA ASP A 208 -13.91 -1.01 15.05
C ASP A 208 -15.42 -1.08 14.71
N TYR A 209 -15.81 -1.81 13.67
CA TYR A 209 -17.18 -1.86 13.12
C TYR A 209 -17.85 -3.23 13.23
#